data_AF-A0A252A5R2-F1
#
_entry.id   AF-A0A252A5R2-F1
#
_cell.length_a   1.000
_cell.length_b   1.000
_cell.length_c   1.000
_cell.angle_alpha   90.00
_cell.angle_beta   90.00
_cell.angle_gamma   90.00
#
_symmetry.space_group_name_H-M   'P 1'
#
loop_
_entity.id
_entity.type
_entity.pdbx_description
1 polymer ?
#
loop_
_entity_poly.entity_id
_entity_poly.type
_entity_poly.pdbx_seq_one_letter_code
_entity_poly.pdbx_strand_id
1 'polypeptide(L)'
;MAYRVRKGCFLMMGFLALATPIVAAHPVMAADDEGGGDGDEEGHKGPDMHKLAAKPPLPRAHKDFSKFRYVPQGDKIKEQADANRLFFWTPDGKPDGYAQRRGSNIIYYDAQGKAIRVQRLQPGELED
;
A
#
# COMPACT_ATOMS: atom_id res chain seq x y z
N MET A 1 -13.35 -35.47 23.02
CA MET A 1 -13.60 -35.78 21.59
C MET A 1 -15.04 -35.42 21.25
N ALA A 2 -15.26 -34.45 20.36
CA ALA A 2 -16.40 -34.37 19.44
C ALA A 2 -16.32 -33.03 18.67
N TYR A 3 -15.77 -33.10 17.47
CA TYR A 3 -15.61 -31.99 16.53
C TYR A 3 -16.94 -31.79 15.78
N ARG A 4 -17.45 -30.57 15.69
CA ARG A 4 -18.52 -30.22 14.73
C ARG A 4 -17.99 -29.22 13.72
N VAL A 5 -17.38 -29.76 12.68
CA VAL A 5 -17.00 -29.06 11.45
C VAL A 5 -18.29 -28.81 10.65
N ARG A 6 -18.65 -27.55 10.41
CA ARG A 6 -19.69 -27.20 9.43
C ARG A 6 -19.04 -27.11 8.07
N LYS A 7 -19.26 -28.14 7.24
CA LYS A 7 -19.01 -28.12 5.80
C LYS A 7 -20.13 -27.34 5.12
N GLY A 8 -19.79 -26.24 4.45
CA GLY A 8 -20.66 -25.55 3.50
C GLY A 8 -20.07 -25.71 2.10
N CYS A 9 -20.82 -26.39 1.23
CA CYS A 9 -20.44 -26.81 -0.11
C CYS A 9 -19.97 -25.68 -1.03
N PHE A 10 -18.96 -26.03 -1.82
CA PHE A 10 -18.65 -25.46 -3.13
C PHE A 10 -19.88 -25.50 -4.05
N LEU A 11 -20.13 -24.41 -4.77
CA LEU A 11 -20.95 -24.43 -5.98
C LEU A 11 -20.21 -23.73 -7.12
N MET A 12 -20.25 -24.44 -8.24
CA MET A 12 -19.42 -24.37 -9.44
C MET A 12 -19.71 -23.19 -10.37
N MET A 13 -18.66 -22.85 -11.12
CA MET A 13 -18.61 -22.56 -12.56
C MET A 13 -19.48 -21.48 -13.20
N GLY A 14 -18.78 -20.58 -13.90
CA GLY A 14 -19.30 -19.79 -15.01
C GLY A 14 -18.15 -19.24 -15.85
N PHE A 15 -17.46 -20.12 -16.59
CA PHE A 15 -16.56 -19.73 -17.68
C PHE A 15 -17.41 -19.19 -18.84
N LEU A 16 -17.29 -17.90 -19.16
CA LEU A 16 -17.86 -17.32 -20.38
C LEU A 16 -16.72 -16.93 -21.34
N ALA A 17 -16.95 -17.29 -22.60
CA ALA A 17 -15.97 -17.56 -23.62
C ALA A 17 -15.37 -16.33 -24.32
N LEU A 18 -14.22 -16.61 -24.93
CA LEU A 18 -13.39 -15.85 -25.86
C LEU A 18 -14.16 -15.06 -26.93
N ALA A 19 -13.75 -13.83 -27.17
CA ALA A 19 -13.86 -13.17 -28.48
C ALA A 19 -12.74 -12.13 -28.65
N THR A 20 -11.64 -12.52 -29.28
CA THR A 20 -10.67 -11.63 -29.90
C THR A 20 -11.06 -11.37 -31.36
N PRO A 21 -11.01 -10.12 -31.85
CA PRO A 21 -10.82 -9.89 -33.27
C PRO A 21 -9.36 -9.48 -33.53
N ILE A 22 -8.71 -10.35 -34.30
CA ILE A 22 -7.46 -10.14 -35.02
C ILE A 22 -7.63 -8.95 -35.97
N VAL A 23 -6.74 -7.95 -35.91
CA VAL A 23 -6.57 -6.96 -36.98
C VAL A 23 -5.10 -6.85 -37.36
N ALA A 24 -4.84 -7.38 -38.56
CA ALA A 24 -3.88 -6.99 -39.59
C ALA A 24 -2.42 -6.71 -39.19
N ALA A 25 -1.58 -7.66 -39.57
CA ALA A 25 -0.16 -7.46 -39.84
C ALA A 25 0.05 -6.51 -41.03
N HIS A 26 0.97 -5.55 -40.86
CA HIS A 26 1.76 -4.99 -41.95
C HIS A 26 3.21 -4.91 -41.48
N PRO A 27 4.14 -5.73 -42.00
CA PRO A 27 5.55 -5.40 -41.94
C PRO A 27 5.86 -4.56 -43.18
N VAL A 28 6.10 -3.26 -43.00
CA VAL A 28 6.82 -2.49 -44.01
C VAL A 28 8.29 -2.45 -43.57
N MET A 29 9.10 -3.22 -44.28
CA MET A 29 10.55 -3.16 -44.28
C MET A 29 10.97 -1.99 -45.18
N ALA A 30 11.81 -1.08 -44.68
CA ALA A 30 12.72 -0.19 -45.42
C ALA A 30 13.27 0.82 -44.41
N ALA A 31 14.55 1.13 -44.33
CA ALA A 31 15.75 0.65 -45.00
C ALA A 31 16.93 0.98 -44.06
N ASP A 32 18.01 0.23 -44.20
CA ASP A 32 19.33 0.61 -43.70
C ASP A 32 19.67 2.04 -44.15
N ASP A 33 20.01 2.91 -43.20
CA ASP A 33 20.82 4.10 -43.47
C ASP A 33 22.10 3.96 -42.64
N GLU A 34 23.07 3.33 -43.29
CA GLU A 34 24.47 3.29 -42.86
C GLU A 34 25.09 4.66 -43.19
N GLY A 35 24.80 5.64 -42.33
CA GLY A 35 25.32 7.01 -42.43
C GLY A 35 26.49 7.22 -41.47
N GLY A 36 27.70 6.97 -41.95
CA GLY A 36 28.94 7.29 -41.24
C GLY A 36 29.09 8.80 -41.00
N GLY A 37 29.55 9.16 -39.81
CA GLY A 37 29.93 10.51 -39.45
C GLY A 37 30.67 10.51 -38.12
N ASP A 38 32.00 10.40 -38.18
CA ASP A 38 32.89 10.86 -37.11
C ASP A 38 32.69 12.37 -36.97
N GLY A 39 31.77 12.73 -36.09
CA GLY A 39 31.52 14.08 -35.63
C GLY A 39 31.78 14.10 -34.13
N ASP A 40 32.79 14.85 -33.76
CA ASP A 40 33.18 15.27 -32.42
C ASP A 40 32.06 16.04 -31.70
N GLU A 41 30.95 15.38 -31.40
CA GLU A 41 29.97 15.96 -30.49
C GLU A 41 30.51 15.83 -29.07
N GLU A 42 30.99 16.96 -28.55
CA GLU A 42 31.05 17.30 -27.14
C GLU A 42 29.62 17.25 -26.57
N GLY A 43 29.08 16.02 -26.53
CA GLY A 43 27.70 15.72 -26.23
C GLY A 43 27.44 16.18 -24.82
N HIS A 44 26.65 17.24 -24.70
CA HIS A 44 26.09 17.71 -23.46
C HIS A 44 25.58 16.50 -22.68
N LYS A 45 26.35 16.04 -21.68
CA LYS A 45 25.93 14.97 -20.79
C LYS A 45 24.61 15.44 -20.20
N GLY A 46 23.52 14.82 -20.67
CA GLY A 46 22.18 15.15 -20.22
C GLY A 46 22.15 15.15 -18.69
N PRO A 47 21.28 15.95 -18.06
CA PRO A 47 21.25 16.09 -16.62
C PRO A 47 21.30 14.72 -15.95
N ASP A 48 22.38 14.48 -15.22
CA ASP A 48 22.68 13.20 -14.58
C ASP A 48 21.46 12.72 -13.78
N MET A 49 20.90 11.57 -14.18
CA MET A 49 19.71 11.01 -13.54
C MET A 49 19.94 10.70 -12.06
N HIS A 50 21.19 10.52 -11.62
CA HIS A 50 21.52 10.38 -10.20
C HIS A 50 21.27 11.67 -9.40
N LYS A 51 21.33 12.84 -10.04
CA LYS A 51 21.00 14.13 -9.40
C LYS A 51 19.49 14.34 -9.22
N LEU A 52 18.65 13.66 -10.00
CA LEU A 52 17.18 13.69 -9.84
C LEU A 52 16.71 12.86 -8.64
N ALA A 53 17.50 11.88 -8.21
CA ALA A 53 17.23 11.05 -7.04
C ALA A 53 17.57 11.74 -5.71
N ALA A 54 18.37 12.82 -5.75
CA ALA A 54 18.76 13.61 -4.57
C ALA A 54 17.65 14.56 -4.08
N LYS A 55 16.38 14.20 -4.28
CA LYS A 55 15.26 14.97 -3.72
C LYS A 55 15.29 14.82 -2.20
N PRO A 56 15.23 15.92 -1.43
CA PRO A 56 15.07 15.82 0.02
C PRO A 56 13.82 15.00 0.34
N PRO A 57 13.85 14.17 1.39
CA PRO A 57 12.70 13.36 1.77
C PRO A 57 11.49 14.27 1.96
N LEU A 58 10.34 13.84 1.42
CA LEU A 58 9.10 14.59 1.55
C LEU A 58 8.82 14.86 3.04
N PRO A 59 8.31 16.06 3.39
CA PRO A 59 7.90 16.34 4.75
C PRO A 59 6.87 15.29 5.17
N ARG A 60 7.17 14.56 6.24
CA ARG A 60 6.27 13.54 6.78
C ARG A 60 5.07 14.26 7.38
N ALA A 61 3.87 13.78 7.09
CA ALA A 61 2.70 14.23 7.83
C ALA A 61 2.93 13.91 9.31
N HIS A 62 2.79 14.89 10.20
CA HIS A 62 2.75 14.64 11.64
C HIS A 62 1.29 14.59 12.05
N LYS A 63 0.90 13.56 12.80
CA LYS A 63 -0.45 13.42 13.35
C LYS A 63 -0.39 13.16 14.84
N ASP A 64 -1.36 13.68 15.55
CA ASP A 64 -1.50 13.41 16.97
C ASP A 64 -2.14 12.04 17.22
N PHE A 65 -1.32 11.11 17.71
CA PHE A 65 -1.72 9.76 18.08
C PHE A 65 -2.07 9.62 19.57
N SER A 66 -2.01 10.70 20.36
CA SER A 66 -2.36 10.68 21.79
C SER A 66 -3.81 10.26 22.05
N LYS A 67 -4.69 10.43 21.05
CA LYS A 67 -6.12 10.09 21.10
C LYS A 67 -6.38 8.59 21.12
N PHE A 68 -5.39 7.76 20.79
CA PHE A 68 -5.52 6.31 20.82
C PHE A 68 -5.36 5.81 22.26
N ARG A 69 -6.49 5.46 22.90
CA ARG A 69 -6.50 5.11 24.34
C ARG A 69 -6.26 3.64 24.63
N TYR A 70 -6.37 2.78 23.62
CA TYR A 70 -6.18 1.34 23.79
C TYR A 70 -4.91 0.88 23.08
N VAL A 71 -4.07 0.20 23.85
CA VAL A 71 -2.86 -0.47 23.39
C VAL A 71 -2.89 -1.87 24.00
N PRO A 72 -2.73 -2.94 23.21
CA PRO A 72 -2.60 -4.30 23.76
C PRO A 72 -1.45 -4.39 24.76
N GLN A 73 -1.62 -5.23 25.77
CA GLN A 73 -0.68 -5.27 26.89
C GLN A 73 0.70 -5.78 26.45
N GLY A 74 1.73 -4.96 26.65
CA GLY A 74 3.12 -5.32 26.35
C GLY A 74 3.52 -5.09 24.89
N ASP A 75 2.62 -4.61 24.05
CA ASP A 75 2.89 -4.41 22.63
C ASP A 75 3.70 -3.14 22.35
N LYS A 76 4.54 -3.24 21.32
CA LYS A 76 5.26 -2.12 20.73
C LYS A 76 4.36 -1.42 19.72
N ILE A 77 4.36 -0.09 19.77
CA ILE A 77 3.57 0.75 18.88
C ILE A 77 4.46 1.24 17.75
N LYS A 78 3.95 1.17 16.51
CA LYS A 78 4.57 1.81 15.35
C LYS A 78 3.57 2.74 14.66
N GLU A 79 3.90 4.02 14.59
CA GLU A 79 3.04 5.05 14.04
C GLU A 79 3.15 5.13 12.51
N GLN A 80 2.01 5.30 11.84
CA GLN A 80 1.92 5.57 10.41
C GLN A 80 1.01 6.79 10.21
N ALA A 81 1.61 7.98 10.34
CA ALA A 81 0.91 9.26 10.20
C ALA A 81 0.21 9.43 8.85
N ASP A 82 0.86 9.01 7.76
CA ASP A 82 0.32 9.09 6.40
C ASP A 82 -1.04 8.39 6.24
N ALA A 83 -1.25 7.28 6.96
CA ALA A 83 -2.47 6.47 6.89
C ALA A 83 -3.39 6.65 8.12
N ASN A 84 -3.03 7.57 9.02
CA ASN A 84 -3.72 7.82 10.29
C ASN A 84 -3.94 6.53 11.11
N ARG A 85 -2.85 5.75 11.25
CA ARG A 85 -2.86 4.38 11.75
C ARG A 85 -1.72 4.11 12.75
N LEU A 86 -2.01 3.30 13.76
CA LEU A 86 -1.03 2.69 14.68
C LEU A 86 -0.97 1.19 14.45
N PHE A 87 0.23 0.62 14.38
CA PHE A 87 0.40 -0.83 14.42
C PHE A 87 0.81 -1.29 15.81
N PHE A 88 0.29 -2.44 16.21
CA PHE A 88 0.65 -3.13 17.43
C PHE A 88 1.46 -4.36 17.07
N TRP A 89 2.62 -4.47 17.70
CA TRP A 89 3.54 -5.57 17.51
C TRP A 89 3.80 -6.19 18.86
N THR A 90 3.65 -7.51 18.93
CA THR A 90 4.00 -8.25 20.13
C THR A 90 5.49 -8.08 20.45
N PRO A 91 5.91 -8.31 21.70
CA PRO A 91 7.33 -8.28 22.08
C PRO A 91 8.22 -9.20 21.22
N ASP A 92 7.68 -10.34 20.77
CA ASP A 92 8.35 -11.30 19.90
C ASP A 92 8.37 -10.88 18.42
N GLY A 93 7.84 -9.71 18.08
CA GLY A 93 7.93 -9.12 16.74
C GLY A 93 6.89 -9.64 15.75
N LYS A 94 5.77 -10.19 16.23
CA LYS A 94 4.62 -10.54 15.38
C LYS A 94 3.63 -9.38 15.32
N PRO A 95 2.91 -9.20 14.21
CA PRO A 95 1.82 -8.24 14.16
C PRO A 95 0.68 -8.73 15.07
N ASP A 96 0.31 -7.96 16.08
CA ASP A 96 -0.83 -8.25 16.96
C ASP A 96 -2.12 -7.59 16.45
N GLY A 97 -1.97 -6.49 15.71
CA GLY A 97 -3.08 -5.77 15.12
C GLY A 97 -2.75 -4.35 14.74
N TYR A 98 -3.79 -3.55 14.53
CA TYR A 98 -3.63 -2.13 14.25
C TYR A 98 -4.86 -1.34 14.67
N ALA A 99 -4.67 -0.06 14.96
CA ALA A 99 -5.74 0.90 15.15
C ALA A 99 -5.75 1.91 14.02
N GLN A 100 -6.93 2.26 13.52
CA GLN A 100 -7.08 3.24 12.47
C GLN A 100 -8.16 4.25 12.81
N ARG A 101 -7.86 5.53 12.59
CA ARG A 101 -8.85 6.60 12.70
C ARG A 101 -9.67 6.71 11.42
N ARG A 102 -10.99 6.66 11.56
CA ARG A 102 -12.01 6.82 10.51
C ARG A 102 -13.02 7.87 10.97
N GLY A 103 -12.86 9.10 10.48
CA GLY A 103 -13.70 10.24 10.85
C GLY A 103 -13.66 10.50 12.37
N SER A 104 -14.81 10.36 13.01
CA SER A 104 -15.01 10.54 14.46
C SER A 104 -14.74 9.28 15.29
N ASN A 105 -14.23 8.21 14.68
CA ASN A 105 -14.02 6.93 15.37
C ASN A 105 -12.58 6.46 15.20
N ILE A 106 -12.04 5.83 16.24
CA ILE A 106 -10.83 5.01 16.18
C ILE A 106 -11.29 3.56 16.27
N ILE A 107 -10.92 2.76 15.27
CA ILE A 107 -11.28 1.35 15.20
C ILE A 107 -10.01 0.54 15.42
N TYR A 108 -10.08 -0.42 16.35
CA TYR A 108 -9.01 -1.34 16.66
C TYR A 108 -9.30 -2.69 16.00
N TYR A 109 -8.30 -3.21 15.32
CA TYR A 109 -8.34 -4.46 14.58
C TYR A 109 -7.31 -5.43 15.15
N ASP A 110 -7.63 -6.72 15.13
CA ASP A 110 -6.67 -7.78 15.40
C ASP A 110 -5.70 -8.00 14.22
N ALA A 111 -4.76 -8.93 14.38
CA ALA A 111 -3.80 -9.33 13.35
C ALA A 111 -4.45 -9.84 12.05
N GLN A 112 -5.70 -10.33 12.11
CA GLN A 112 -6.48 -10.82 10.96
C GLN A 112 -7.23 -9.68 10.26
N GLY A 113 -7.22 -8.46 10.83
CA GLY A 113 -7.98 -7.32 10.31
C GLY A 113 -9.44 -7.31 10.73
N LYS A 114 -9.84 -8.10 11.73
CA LYS A 114 -11.19 -8.06 12.30
C LYS A 114 -11.27 -6.96 13.34
N ALA A 115 -12.33 -6.14 13.28
CA ALA A 115 -12.58 -5.12 14.29
C ALA A 115 -12.89 -5.75 15.65
N ILE A 116 -12.06 -5.45 16.64
CA ILE A 116 -12.20 -5.93 18.03
C ILE A 116 -12.75 -4.85 18.96
N ARG A 117 -12.57 -3.57 18.63
CA ARG A 117 -13.04 -2.46 19.44
C ARG A 117 -13.27 -1.21 18.60
N VAL A 118 -14.23 -0.39 19.02
CA VAL A 118 -14.46 0.95 18.48
C VAL A 118 -14.42 1.95 19.62
N GLN A 119 -13.67 3.03 19.42
CA GLN A 119 -13.62 4.19 20.31
C GLN A 119 -14.18 5.39 19.55
N ARG A 120 -15.15 6.07 20.14
CA ARG A 120 -15.68 7.33 19.61
C ARG A 120 -14.84 8.49 20.14
N LEU A 121 -14.48 9.40 19.24
CA LEU A 121 -13.82 10.66 19.58
C LEU A 121 -14.86 11.70 19.96
N GLN A 122 -14.53 12.52 20.96
CA GLN A 122 -15.35 13.68 21.30
C GLN A 122 -15.17 14.78 20.24
N PRO A 123 -16.12 15.74 20.12
CA PRO A 123 -16.03 16.81 19.13
C PRO A 123 -14.71 17.60 19.18
N GLY A 124 -14.18 17.89 20.38
CA GLY A 124 -12.89 18.56 20.55
C GLY A 124 -11.66 17.71 20.22
N GLU A 125 -11.83 16.41 19.94
CA GLU A 125 -10.76 15.50 19.55
C GLU A 125 -10.74 15.25 18.03
N LEU A 126 -11.64 15.90 17.28
CA LEU A 126 -11.78 15.70 15.84
C LEU A 126 -10.68 16.43 15.04
N GLU A 127 -10.07 17.46 15.61
CA GLU A 127 -9.05 18.28 14.95
C GLU A 127 -7.66 17.72 15.24
N ASP A 128 -6.81 17.57 14.21
CA ASP A 128 -5.41 17.10 14.33
C ASP A 128 -4.42 18.27 14.18
#